data_AF-A0A3N4MNV9-F1
#
_entry.id   AF-A0A3N4MNV9-F1
#
_cell.length_a   1.000
_cell.length_b   1.000
_cell.length_c   1.000
_cell.angle_alpha   90.00
_cell.angle_beta   90.00
_cell.angle_gamma   90.00
#
_symmetry.space_group_name_H-M   'P 1'
#
loop_
_entity.id
_entity.type
_entity.pdbx_description
1 polymer ?
#
loop_
_entity_poly.entity_id
_entity_poly.type
_entity_poly.pdbx_seq_one_letter_code
_entity_poly.pdbx_strand_id
1 'polypeptide(L)'
;MALHEGGERLPKAHESPQRKEHRQSCETVQTLGAEHPLKYLPHSAGIPKSSFHYHIGKAGPDAAAKTAVGEVCRRHKGRYGHRRIAAVLSRNKKKVRRIMGLLGLKAKVRSKKAYRPQTVGEASDNILNREFTAGKPADKWLTDVAEFKCTDGKLYLSPILDEAFAKPPDADSVQGAAAQRVQTYHTIGRR
;
A
#
# COMPACT_ATOMS: atom_id res chain seq x y z
N MET A 1 -18.69 -23.30 3.79
CA MET A 1 -17.48 -22.78 4.46
C MET A 1 -16.26 -23.44 3.83
N ALA A 2 -15.60 -22.77 2.89
CA ALA A 2 -14.39 -23.29 2.25
C ALA A 2 -13.19 -22.53 2.83
N LEU A 3 -12.40 -23.20 3.68
CA LEU A 3 -11.16 -22.65 4.24
C LEU A 3 -10.05 -22.84 3.21
N HIS A 4 -9.45 -21.73 2.81
CA HIS A 4 -8.38 -21.66 1.83
C HIS A 4 -7.06 -22.01 2.54
N GLU A 5 -6.52 -23.22 2.27
CA GLU A 5 -5.22 -23.64 2.77
C GLU A 5 -4.11 -22.79 2.14
N GLY A 6 -3.56 -21.89 2.95
CA GLY A 6 -2.43 -21.05 2.56
C GLY A 6 -1.15 -21.87 2.56
N GLY A 7 -0.72 -22.31 1.36
CA GLY A 7 0.53 -23.02 1.15
C GLY A 7 1.73 -22.33 1.80
N GLU A 8 2.31 -22.98 2.80
CA GLU A 8 3.53 -22.57 3.48
C GLU A 8 4.68 -22.52 2.47
N ARG A 9 5.24 -21.32 2.27
CA ARG A 9 6.45 -21.15 1.47
C ARG A 9 7.65 -21.72 2.22
N LEU A 10 8.16 -22.85 1.73
CA LEU A 10 9.45 -23.40 2.12
C LEU A 10 10.56 -22.32 2.11
N PRO A 11 11.39 -22.22 3.17
CA PRO A 11 12.46 -21.24 3.25
C PRO A 11 13.55 -21.54 2.20
N LYS A 12 13.93 -20.51 1.44
CA LYS A 12 14.99 -20.61 0.43
C LYS A 12 16.37 -20.78 1.08
N ALA A 13 17.07 -21.84 0.63
CA ALA A 13 18.49 -22.14 0.83
C ALA A 13 18.98 -22.00 2.29
N HIS A 14 18.81 -23.08 3.05
CA HIS A 14 19.50 -23.30 4.31
C HIS A 14 21.02 -23.34 4.07
N GLU A 15 21.70 -22.25 4.40
CA GLU A 15 23.15 -22.27 4.63
C GLU A 15 23.43 -23.33 5.70
N SER A 16 24.25 -24.34 5.39
CA SER A 16 24.57 -25.43 6.32
C SER A 16 25.00 -24.89 7.69
N PRO A 17 24.60 -25.51 8.81
CA PRO A 17 24.72 -24.93 10.15
C PRO A 17 26.18 -24.62 10.51
N GLN A 18 27.07 -25.55 10.14
CA GLN A 18 28.53 -25.42 10.24
C GLN A 18 29.06 -24.15 9.57
N ARG A 19 28.50 -23.74 8.42
CA ARG A 19 28.99 -22.58 7.64
C ARG A 19 28.67 -21.24 8.30
N LYS A 20 27.58 -21.16 9.06
CA LYS A 20 27.21 -19.97 9.85
C LYS A 20 28.05 -19.87 11.12
N GLU A 21 28.24 -20.99 11.81
CA GLU A 21 29.09 -21.07 13.01
C GLU A 21 30.53 -20.66 12.69
N HIS A 22 31.13 -21.21 11.63
CA HIS A 22 32.50 -20.84 11.24
C HIS A 22 32.65 -19.36 10.90
N ARG A 23 31.64 -18.72 10.31
CA ARG A 23 31.69 -17.30 9.98
C ARG A 23 31.67 -16.41 11.22
N GLN A 24 30.77 -16.68 12.16
CA GLN A 24 30.71 -15.94 13.43
C GLN A 24 32.00 -16.11 14.22
N SER A 25 32.51 -17.35 14.30
CA SER A 25 33.80 -17.62 14.97
C SER A 25 34.97 -16.91 14.26
N CYS A 26 34.97 -16.81 12.93
CA CYS A 26 35.98 -16.04 12.20
C CYS A 26 35.88 -14.53 12.50
N GLU A 27 34.66 -13.97 12.56
CA GLU A 27 34.42 -12.56 12.90
C GLU A 27 34.91 -12.26 14.33
N THR A 28 34.65 -13.15 15.30
CA THR A 28 35.15 -13.05 16.69
C THR A 28 36.68 -13.13 16.77
N VAL A 29 37.30 -14.06 16.04
CA VAL A 29 38.77 -14.18 15.95
C VAL A 29 39.36 -12.92 15.31
N GLN A 30 38.68 -12.31 14.34
CA GLN A 30 39.12 -11.06 13.74
C GLN A 30 39.07 -9.90 14.74
N THR A 31 38.03 -9.79 15.56
CA THR A 31 37.94 -8.76 16.60
C THR A 31 39.03 -8.92 17.67
N LEU A 32 39.29 -10.15 18.11
CA LEU A 32 40.35 -10.46 19.09
C LEU A 32 41.77 -10.28 18.51
N GLY A 33 41.92 -10.33 17.18
CA GLY A 33 43.17 -10.06 16.49
C GLY A 33 43.71 -8.63 16.62
N ALA A 34 42.91 -7.71 17.18
CA ALA A 34 43.37 -6.37 17.53
C ALA A 34 44.25 -6.37 18.80
N GLU A 35 44.05 -7.33 19.70
CA GLU A 35 44.74 -7.42 21.01
C GLU A 35 45.77 -8.56 21.06
N HIS A 36 45.66 -9.54 20.15
CA HIS A 36 46.50 -10.73 20.16
C HIS A 36 47.03 -11.11 18.77
N PRO A 37 48.23 -11.74 18.69
CA PRO A 37 48.79 -12.18 17.41
C PRO A 37 47.90 -13.21 16.70
N LEU A 38 47.43 -12.86 15.49
CA LEU A 38 46.58 -13.70 14.62
C LEU A 38 47.21 -15.03 14.18
N LYS A 39 48.46 -15.30 14.54
CA LYS A 39 49.18 -16.54 14.20
C LYS A 39 48.60 -17.78 14.91
N TYR A 40 48.20 -17.63 16.18
CA TYR A 40 47.74 -18.76 17.02
C TYR A 40 46.22 -18.75 17.21
N LEU A 41 45.60 -17.58 17.13
CA LEU A 41 44.18 -17.35 17.42
C LEU A 41 43.20 -18.25 16.66
N PRO A 42 43.31 -18.42 15.32
CA PRO A 42 42.38 -19.28 14.58
C PRO A 42 42.47 -20.75 15.00
N HIS A 43 43.68 -21.19 15.36
CA HIS A 43 43.93 -22.57 15.79
C HIS A 43 43.33 -22.84 17.18
N SER A 44 43.53 -21.91 18.12
CA SER A 44 42.92 -21.99 19.46
C SER A 44 41.39 -21.94 19.43
N ALA A 45 40.80 -21.28 18.42
CA ALA A 45 39.35 -21.21 18.21
C ALA A 45 38.78 -22.42 17.43
N GLY A 46 39.61 -23.41 17.06
CA GLY A 46 39.17 -24.60 16.31
C GLY A 46 38.78 -24.32 14.85
N ILE A 47 39.27 -23.22 14.26
CA ILE A 47 38.94 -22.82 12.89
C ILE A 47 40.11 -23.17 11.95
N PRO A 48 39.87 -23.82 10.81
CA PRO A 48 40.90 -24.02 9.80
C PRO A 48 41.48 -22.68 9.32
N LYS A 49 42.81 -22.59 9.24
CA LYS A 49 43.51 -21.38 8.79
C LYS A 49 43.05 -20.90 7.41
N SER A 50 42.75 -21.84 6.50
CA SER A 50 42.19 -21.55 5.17
C SER A 50 40.81 -20.90 5.23
N SER A 51 39.93 -21.37 6.11
CA SER A 51 38.59 -20.80 6.32
C SER A 51 38.68 -19.37 6.87
N PHE A 52 39.56 -19.13 7.85
CA PHE A 52 39.79 -17.79 8.40
C PHE A 52 40.24 -16.80 7.31
N HIS A 53 41.28 -17.13 6.53
CA HIS A 53 41.75 -16.27 5.45
C HIS A 53 40.78 -16.15 4.28
N TYR A 54 39.90 -17.13 4.06
CA TYR A 54 38.85 -17.03 3.05
C TYR A 54 37.79 -15.97 3.41
N HIS A 55 37.51 -15.83 4.70
CA HIS A 55 36.49 -14.92 5.24
C HIS A 55 37.04 -13.53 5.58
N ILE A 56 38.34 -13.39 5.84
CA ILE A 56 38.96 -12.10 6.15
C ILE A 56 38.87 -11.14 4.95
N GLY A 57 38.41 -9.90 5.19
CA GLY A 57 38.35 -8.84 4.19
C GLY A 57 37.22 -8.94 3.14
N LYS A 58 36.41 -10.02 3.13
CA LYS A 58 35.27 -10.12 2.21
C LYS A 58 34.05 -9.42 2.78
N ALA A 59 33.71 -8.26 2.21
CA ALA A 59 32.42 -7.65 2.44
C ALA A 59 31.30 -8.63 2.06
N GLY A 60 30.28 -8.75 2.91
CA GLY A 60 29.14 -9.63 2.61
C GLY A 60 28.53 -9.30 1.24
N PRO A 61 27.93 -10.28 0.54
CA PRO A 61 27.45 -10.10 -0.84
C PRO A 61 26.40 -9.00 -1.03
N ASP A 62 25.84 -8.50 0.08
CA ASP A 62 24.84 -7.43 0.11
C ASP A 62 25.38 -6.09 0.62
N ALA A 63 26.68 -5.95 0.92
CA ALA A 63 27.24 -4.74 1.52
C ALA A 63 26.95 -3.49 0.67
N ALA A 64 27.29 -3.52 -0.62
CA ALA A 64 27.01 -2.42 -1.55
C ALA A 64 25.51 -2.10 -1.66
N ALA A 65 24.67 -3.14 -1.65
CA ALA A 65 23.22 -2.97 -1.75
C ALA A 65 22.60 -2.41 -0.47
N LYS A 66 23.14 -2.74 0.71
CA LYS A 66 22.75 -2.15 1.99
C LYS A 66 23.04 -0.65 2.02
N THR A 67 24.23 -0.25 1.58
CA THR A 67 24.63 1.16 1.49
C THR A 67 23.72 1.94 0.56
N ALA A 68 23.50 1.46 -0.67
CA ALA A 68 22.65 2.14 -1.65
C ALA A 68 21.18 2.26 -1.19
N VAL A 69 20.62 1.20 -0.59
CA VAL A 69 19.25 1.23 -0.05
C VAL A 69 19.14 2.21 1.11
N GLY A 70 20.13 2.24 2.01
CA GLY A 70 20.18 3.20 3.12
C GLY A 70 20.26 4.65 2.63
N GLU A 71 21.07 4.92 1.62
CA GLU A 71 21.24 6.26 1.05
C GLU A 71 19.93 6.78 0.42
N VAL A 72 19.28 5.98 -0.43
CA VAL A 72 17.98 6.36 -1.04
C VAL A 72 16.93 6.57 0.04
N CYS A 73 16.89 5.71 1.06
CA CYS A 73 15.97 5.85 2.17
C CYS A 73 16.16 7.20 2.90
N ARG A 74 17.42 7.55 3.21
CA ARG A 74 17.80 8.81 3.86
C ARG A 74 17.45 10.02 2.98
N ARG A 75 17.83 10.00 1.70
CA ARG A 75 17.54 11.06 0.73
C ARG A 75 16.05 11.40 0.65
N HIS A 76 15.18 10.39 0.71
CA HIS A 76 13.73 10.57 0.66
C HIS A 76 13.05 10.65 2.04
N LYS A 77 13.83 10.77 3.12
CA LYS A 77 13.37 10.87 4.53
C LYS A 77 12.43 9.72 4.93
N GLY A 78 12.74 8.51 4.47
CA GLY A 78 11.97 7.29 4.78
C GLY A 78 10.60 7.17 4.11
N ARG A 79 10.22 8.06 3.18
CA ARG A 79 8.90 8.00 2.52
C ARG A 79 8.78 6.86 1.51
N TYR A 80 9.90 6.38 0.99
CA TYR A 80 9.91 5.38 -0.06
C TYR A 80 9.92 3.97 0.55
N GLY A 81 8.99 3.13 0.10
CA GLY A 81 9.02 1.69 0.39
C GLY A 81 9.86 0.92 -0.63
N HIS A 82 10.04 -0.37 -0.36
CA HIS A 82 10.90 -1.26 -1.15
C HIS A 82 10.58 -1.26 -2.65
N ARG A 83 9.32 -1.04 -3.07
CA ARG A 83 8.95 -0.93 -4.49
C ARG A 83 9.56 0.31 -5.16
N ARG A 84 9.45 1.47 -4.51
CA ARG A 84 10.01 2.74 -5.03
C ARG A 84 11.53 2.73 -4.98
N ILE A 85 12.12 2.23 -3.90
CA ILE A 85 13.57 2.10 -3.78
C ILE A 85 14.12 1.14 -4.86
N ALA A 86 13.44 0.03 -5.12
CA ALA A 86 13.81 -0.90 -6.18
C ALA A 86 13.77 -0.26 -7.57
N ALA A 87 12.79 0.60 -7.84
CA ALA A 87 12.71 1.34 -9.10
C ALA A 87 13.86 2.35 -9.24
N VAL A 88 14.14 3.14 -8.19
CA VAL A 88 15.24 4.12 -8.19
C VAL A 88 16.60 3.46 -8.39
N LEU A 89 16.81 2.28 -7.78
CA LEU A 89 18.09 1.55 -7.86
C LEU A 89 18.16 0.60 -9.07
N SER A 90 17.09 0.46 -9.86
CA SER A 90 16.97 -0.57 -10.90
C SER A 90 17.35 -1.98 -10.41
N ARG A 91 16.90 -2.34 -9.20
CA ARG A 91 17.20 -3.64 -8.55
C ARG A 91 15.95 -4.48 -8.34
N ASN A 92 16.14 -5.78 -8.12
CA ASN A 92 15.03 -6.69 -7.81
C ASN A 92 14.31 -6.30 -6.51
N LYS A 93 12.99 -6.08 -6.61
CA LYS A 93 12.11 -5.71 -5.49
C LYS A 93 12.15 -6.68 -4.29
N LYS A 94 12.37 -7.98 -4.52
CA LYS A 94 12.49 -8.98 -3.45
C LYS A 94 13.79 -8.81 -2.66
N LYS A 95 14.91 -8.53 -3.36
CA LYS A 95 16.21 -8.28 -2.73
C LYS A 95 16.19 -7.01 -1.88
N VAL A 96 15.63 -5.92 -2.43
CA VAL A 96 15.47 -4.65 -1.69
C VAL A 96 14.59 -4.84 -0.45
N ARG A 97 13.48 -5.57 -0.56
CA ARG A 97 12.63 -5.89 0.61
C ARG A 97 13.41 -6.63 1.70
N ARG A 98 14.18 -7.66 1.35
CA ARG A 98 15.01 -8.42 2.31
C ARG A 98 16.03 -7.50 2.98
N ILE A 99 16.74 -6.68 2.19
CA ILE A 99 17.75 -5.74 2.70
C ILE A 99 17.12 -4.71 3.63
N MET A 100 15.99 -4.12 3.27
CA MET A 100 15.27 -3.20 4.15
C MET A 100 14.86 -3.88 5.46
N GLY A 101 14.43 -5.14 5.42
CA GLY A 101 14.16 -5.94 6.62
C GLY A 101 15.40 -6.13 7.50
N LEU A 102 16.54 -6.48 6.90
CA LEU A 102 17.81 -6.63 7.61
C LEU A 102 18.33 -5.32 8.23
N LEU A 103 17.99 -4.18 7.62
CA LEU A 103 18.37 -2.84 8.10
C LEU A 103 17.31 -2.19 9.00
N GLY A 104 16.18 -2.86 9.27
CA GLY A 104 15.07 -2.29 10.03
C GLY A 104 14.37 -1.10 9.35
N LEU A 105 14.60 -0.86 8.06
CA LEU A 105 14.06 0.29 7.34
C LEU A 105 12.60 0.04 6.94
N LYS A 106 11.71 0.94 7.38
CA LYS A 106 10.28 0.94 7.01
C LYS A 106 9.88 2.24 6.34
N ALA A 107 8.95 2.15 5.39
CA ALA A 107 8.39 3.32 4.75
C ALA A 107 7.46 4.07 5.71
N LYS A 108 7.65 5.38 5.86
CA LYS A 108 6.74 6.26 6.58
C LYS A 108 5.49 6.49 5.73
N VAL A 109 4.48 5.66 5.95
CA VAL A 109 3.15 5.82 5.34
C VAL A 109 2.30 6.66 6.28
N ARG A 110 1.69 7.74 5.75
CA ARG A 110 0.71 8.51 6.51
C ARG A 110 -0.56 7.67 6.64
N SER A 111 -1.08 7.52 7.86
CA SER A 111 -2.42 6.95 8.04
C SER A 111 -3.45 7.81 7.31
N LYS A 112 -4.44 7.19 6.67
CA LYS A 112 -5.57 7.90 6.09
C LYS A 112 -6.28 8.62 7.25
N LYS A 113 -6.50 9.93 7.15
CA LYS A 113 -7.33 10.64 8.13
C LYS A 113 -8.73 10.02 8.07
N ALA A 114 -9.22 9.56 9.22
CA ALA A 114 -10.63 9.20 9.36
C ALA A 114 -11.46 10.46 9.09
N TYR A 115 -12.54 10.31 8.34
CA TYR A 115 -13.52 11.38 8.14
C TYR A 115 -14.10 11.75 9.51
N ARG A 116 -13.93 13.00 9.91
CA ARG A 116 -14.60 13.57 11.08
C ARG A 116 -15.67 14.50 10.51
N PRO A 117 -16.97 14.19 10.66
CA PRO A 117 -17.99 15.17 10.32
C PRO A 117 -17.72 16.42 11.15
N GLN A 118 -17.75 17.57 10.50
CA GLN A 118 -17.78 18.86 11.18
C GLN A 118 -19.05 18.87 12.04
N THR A 119 -18.99 19.39 13.26
CA THR A 119 -20.13 19.43 14.20
C THR A 119 -21.39 19.76 13.43
N VAL A 120 -22.22 18.75 13.23
CA VAL A 120 -23.45 18.87 12.44
C VAL A 120 -24.30 19.81 13.29
N GLY A 121 -24.78 20.92 12.70
CA GLY A 121 -25.89 21.64 13.30
C GLY A 121 -27.07 20.70 13.51
N GLU A 122 -28.15 21.18 14.12
CA GLU A 122 -29.38 20.41 14.29
C GLU A 122 -29.75 19.69 12.97
N ALA A 123 -29.54 18.38 12.95
CA ALA A 123 -29.81 17.58 11.77
C ALA A 123 -31.32 17.47 11.68
N SER A 124 -31.90 17.93 10.57
CA SER A 124 -33.32 17.71 10.30
C SER A 124 -33.63 16.22 10.33
N ASP A 125 -34.82 15.86 10.81
CA ASP A 125 -35.26 14.47 10.86
C ASP A 125 -35.09 13.80 9.50
N ASN A 126 -34.49 12.61 9.49
CA ASN A 126 -34.37 11.79 8.29
C ASN A 126 -35.73 11.15 7.98
N ILE A 127 -36.65 11.94 7.44
CA ILE A 127 -38.02 11.51 7.13
C ILE A 127 -38.02 10.29 6.21
N LEU A 128 -37.05 10.21 5.28
CA LEU A 128 -36.98 9.13 4.30
C LEU A 128 -36.47 7.81 4.89
N ASN A 129 -35.65 7.83 5.95
CA ASN A 129 -35.13 6.63 6.63
C ASN A 129 -34.60 5.52 5.71
N ARG A 130 -33.99 5.89 4.56
CA ARG A 130 -33.51 4.97 3.50
C ARG A 130 -34.61 4.18 2.78
N GLU A 131 -35.86 4.60 2.89
CA GLU A 131 -37.00 4.06 2.16
C GLU A 131 -37.16 4.81 0.82
N PHE A 132 -36.44 4.36 -0.20
CA PHE A 132 -36.42 5.04 -1.50
C PHE A 132 -37.61 4.67 -2.40
N THR A 133 -38.27 3.53 -2.17
CA THR A 133 -39.40 3.05 -2.99
C THR A 133 -40.60 4.01 -2.98
N ALA A 134 -41.10 4.39 -4.15
CA ALA A 134 -42.31 5.21 -4.34
C ALA A 134 -43.47 4.38 -4.90
N GLY A 135 -44.70 4.67 -4.49
CA GLY A 135 -45.91 3.99 -4.97
C GLY A 135 -46.50 4.64 -6.22
N LYS A 136 -46.30 5.95 -6.38
CA LYS A 136 -46.80 6.77 -7.49
C LYS A 136 -45.76 7.81 -7.92
N PRO A 137 -45.82 8.29 -9.17
CA PRO A 137 -45.09 9.48 -9.60
C PRO A 137 -45.27 10.66 -8.64
N ALA A 138 -44.19 11.42 -8.47
CA ALA A 138 -44.11 12.58 -7.59
C ALA A 138 -44.28 12.34 -6.08
N ASP A 139 -44.24 11.08 -5.61
CA ASP A 139 -44.24 10.78 -4.18
C ASP A 139 -42.89 11.09 -3.52
N LYS A 140 -41.78 10.84 -4.22
CA LYS A 140 -40.41 10.99 -3.69
C LYS A 140 -39.50 11.55 -4.77
N TRP A 141 -38.99 12.77 -4.56
CA TRP A 141 -37.99 13.40 -5.41
C TRP A 141 -36.60 13.29 -4.79
N LEU A 142 -35.65 12.73 -5.54
CA LEU A 142 -34.25 12.68 -5.17
C LEU A 142 -33.53 13.80 -5.92
N THR A 143 -32.77 14.58 -5.16
CA THR A 143 -31.89 15.63 -5.70
C THR A 143 -30.48 15.42 -5.19
N ASP A 144 -29.50 15.67 -6.06
CA ASP A 144 -28.10 15.74 -5.69
C ASP A 144 -27.53 17.04 -6.27
N VAL A 145 -26.43 17.53 -5.71
CA VAL A 145 -25.69 18.66 -6.28
C VAL A 145 -24.25 18.23 -6.49
N ALA A 146 -23.87 18.03 -7.75
CA ALA A 146 -22.52 17.64 -8.13
C ALA A 146 -21.73 18.84 -8.66
N GLU A 147 -20.60 19.16 -8.02
CA GLU A 147 -19.63 20.16 -8.51
C GLU A 147 -18.61 19.48 -9.43
N PHE A 148 -18.49 19.98 -10.66
CA PHE A 148 -17.45 19.62 -11.62
C PHE A 148 -16.46 20.77 -11.75
N LYS A 149 -15.17 20.43 -11.62
CA LYS A 149 -14.08 21.38 -11.88
C LYS A 149 -13.74 21.32 -13.37
N CYS A 150 -14.00 22.42 -14.07
CA CYS A 150 -13.62 22.60 -15.48
C CYS A 150 -12.43 23.55 -15.58
N THR A 151 -11.79 23.60 -16.74
CA THR A 151 -10.69 24.55 -17.02
C THR A 151 -11.13 26.00 -16.86
N ASP A 152 -12.39 26.29 -17.19
CA ASP A 152 -12.95 27.65 -17.27
C ASP A 152 -13.77 28.04 -16.03
N GLY A 153 -13.69 27.25 -14.94
CA GLY A 153 -14.41 27.49 -13.70
C GLY A 153 -15.17 26.27 -13.20
N LYS A 154 -16.16 26.51 -12.34
CA LYS A 154 -16.96 25.45 -11.71
C LYS A 154 -18.30 25.29 -12.42
N LEU A 155 -18.68 24.04 -12.67
CA LEU A 155 -20.00 23.67 -13.17
C LEU A 155 -20.76 22.93 -12.07
N TYR A 156 -22.00 23.32 -11.84
CA TYR A 156 -22.90 22.66 -10.89
C TYR A 156 -23.99 21.92 -11.66
N LEU A 157 -24.13 20.63 -11.40
CA LEU A 157 -25.23 19.80 -11.91
C LEU A 157 -26.16 19.46 -10.76
N SER A 158 -27.45 19.74 -10.94
CA SER A 158 -28.49 19.38 -9.98
C SER A 158 -29.53 18.49 -10.65
N PRO A 159 -29.32 17.16 -10.75
CA PRO A 159 -30.35 16.29 -11.29
C PRO A 159 -31.54 16.23 -10.31
N ILE A 160 -32.74 16.18 -10.88
CA ILE A 160 -33.97 15.85 -10.16
C ILE A 160 -34.42 14.50 -10.70
N LEU A 161 -34.53 13.52 -9.82
CA LEU A 161 -34.98 12.16 -10.14
C LEU A 161 -36.28 11.89 -9.37
N ASP A 162 -37.23 11.27 -10.05
CA ASP A 162 -38.47 10.78 -9.43
C ASP A 162 -38.40 9.24 -9.42
N GLU A 163 -38.44 8.64 -8.22
CA GLU A 163 -38.23 7.20 -8.03
C GLU A 163 -39.26 6.36 -8.79
N ALA A 164 -40.50 6.85 -8.96
CA ALA A 164 -41.54 6.10 -9.66
C ALA A 164 -41.20 5.84 -11.13
N PHE A 165 -40.31 6.65 -11.73
CA PHE A 165 -39.81 6.49 -13.09
C PHE A 165 -38.48 5.73 -13.17
N ALA A 166 -37.83 5.45 -12.03
CA ALA A 166 -36.54 4.78 -11.98
C ALA A 166 -36.64 3.25 -12.12
N LYS A 167 -37.84 2.67 -11.91
CA LYS A 167 -38.11 1.25 -12.16
C LYS A 167 -38.45 1.04 -13.64
N PRO A 168 -37.69 0.23 -14.40
CA PRO A 168 -38.09 -0.11 -15.77
C PRO A 168 -39.46 -0.81 -15.71
N PRO A 169 -40.41 -0.43 -16.58
CA PRO A 169 -41.70 -1.11 -16.61
C PRO A 169 -41.49 -2.60 -16.88
N ASP A 170 -42.22 -3.44 -16.16
CA ASP A 170 -42.28 -4.87 -16.43
C ASP A 170 -42.68 -5.06 -17.91
N ALA A 171 -42.03 -6.01 -18.61
CA ALA A 171 -42.00 -6.10 -20.07
C ALA A 171 -43.37 -6.16 -20.78
N ASP A 172 -44.46 -6.37 -20.03
CA ASP A 172 -45.82 -6.54 -20.55
C ASP A 172 -46.67 -5.25 -20.56
N SER A 173 -46.13 -4.10 -20.13
CA SER A 173 -46.90 -2.84 -19.97
C SER A 173 -46.49 -1.71 -20.93
N VAL A 174 -45.94 -2.03 -22.10
CA VAL A 174 -45.42 -1.02 -23.06
C VAL A 174 -46.45 -0.67 -24.14
N GLN A 175 -47.64 -0.21 -23.74
CA GLN A 175 -48.54 0.52 -24.64
C GLN A 175 -49.30 1.61 -23.85
N GLY A 176 -48.70 2.79 -23.68
CA GLY A 176 -49.46 3.96 -23.23
C GLY A 176 -48.69 5.17 -22.69
N ALA A 177 -47.48 5.01 -22.13
CA ALA A 177 -46.88 6.08 -21.30
C ALA A 177 -45.63 6.78 -21.89
N ALA A 178 -45.46 6.78 -23.22
CA ALA A 178 -44.29 7.42 -23.86
C ALA A 178 -44.42 8.95 -24.06
N ALA A 179 -45.46 9.59 -23.55
CA ALA A 179 -45.80 10.98 -23.86
C ALA A 179 -45.46 12.04 -22.80
N GLN A 180 -44.90 11.67 -21.64
CA GLN A 180 -44.48 12.64 -20.63
C GLN A 180 -42.97 12.63 -20.42
N ARG A 181 -42.27 13.05 -21.47
CA ARG A 181 -40.84 13.37 -21.45
C ARG A 181 -40.69 14.89 -21.34
N VAL A 182 -40.70 15.42 -20.12
CA VAL A 182 -40.38 16.82 -19.84
C VAL A 182 -38.99 16.81 -19.20
N GLN A 183 -37.92 16.98 -19.99
CA GLN A 183 -37.26 18.26 -20.28
C GLN A 183 -37.25 19.26 -19.11
N THR A 184 -36.12 19.38 -18.42
CA THR A 184 -35.36 20.64 -18.30
C THR A 184 -34.06 20.41 -17.51
N TYR A 185 -32.91 20.43 -18.19
CA TYR A 185 -31.63 20.66 -17.52
C TYR A 185 -31.49 22.17 -17.32
N HIS A 186 -31.76 22.68 -16.12
CA HIS A 186 -31.36 24.05 -15.78
C HIS A 186 -29.87 24.03 -15.43
N THR A 187 -29.04 24.59 -16.31
CA THR A 187 -27.65 24.92 -15.98
C THR A 187 -27.69 26.12 -15.05
N ILE A 188 -27.53 25.90 -13.75
CA ILE A 188 -27.43 27.00 -12.79
C ILE A 188 -26.07 27.65 -13.03
N GLY A 189 -26.13 28.89 -13.53
CA GLY A 189 -25.07 29.72 -14.10
C GLY A 189 -23.62 29.56 -13.60
N ARG A 190 -22.69 29.85 -14.51
CA ARG A 190 -21.25 30.01 -14.23
C ARG A 190 -21.04 31.13 -13.21
N ARG A 191 -20.26 30.85 -12.15
CA ARG A 191 -19.56 31.85 -11.34
C ARG A 191 -18.09 31.48 -11.25
#